data_AF-A0A6P0SFY8-F1
#
_entry.id   AF-A0A6P0SFY8-F1
#
_cell.length_a   1.000
_cell.length_b   1.000
_cell.length_c   1.000
_cell.angle_alpha   90.00
_cell.angle_beta   90.00
_cell.angle_gamma   90.00
#
_symmetry.space_group_name_H-M   'P 1'
#
loop_
_entity.id
_entity.type
_entity.pdbx_description
1 polymer ?
#
loop_
_entity_poly.entity_id
_entity_poly.type
_entity_poly.pdbx_seq_one_letter_code
_entity_poly.pdbx_strand_id
1 'polypeptide(L)'
;MINSIPGGLFGEEITKSTRQLKIPNQNHPHVATSLNNLAALYRNQGRYSEAEPLYQQAYELRKQLLGQNHLDVANSLHGLALLYSDQGRYSEAEPLYQQALDLMKQLLGENHPSVATSLNNLAGLYHYQGRYQEAEPLYCQALEIAEQVLGKFHPNTLQINRNLTTLQLTVLQKHD
;
A
#
# COMPACT_ATOMS: atom_id res chain seq x y z
N MET A 1 57.66 27.34 -49.40
CA MET A 1 57.87 26.24 -48.43
C MET A 1 56.52 25.86 -47.86
N ILE A 2 56.33 24.55 -47.75
CA ILE A 2 55.11 23.83 -47.45
C ILE A 2 54.91 23.85 -45.93
N ASN A 3 53.67 24.02 -45.46
CA ASN A 3 53.08 23.20 -44.39
C ASN A 3 51.58 23.48 -44.30
N SER A 4 50.82 22.61 -44.95
CA SER A 4 49.46 22.24 -44.55
C SER A 4 49.52 21.43 -43.25
N ILE A 5 48.51 21.57 -42.38
CA ILE A 5 47.64 20.49 -41.88
C ILE A 5 46.53 21.12 -41.00
N PRO A 6 45.34 20.48 -40.94
CA PRO A 6 44.05 21.16 -40.90
C PRO A 6 43.23 20.87 -39.63
N GLY A 7 42.04 21.48 -39.56
CA GLY A 7 40.83 20.71 -39.29
C GLY A 7 40.33 20.68 -37.84
N GLY A 8 39.06 21.02 -37.71
CA GLY A 8 38.16 20.20 -36.88
C GLY A 8 37.51 20.90 -35.70
N LEU A 9 36.18 20.91 -35.75
CA LEU A 9 35.29 20.74 -34.60
C LEU A 9 35.05 21.95 -33.69
N PHE A 10 34.47 23.02 -34.24
CA PHE A 10 33.74 24.04 -33.45
C PHE A 10 32.21 23.88 -33.55
N GLY A 11 31.72 22.67 -33.82
CA GLY A 11 30.30 22.44 -34.16
C GLY A 11 29.50 21.45 -33.29
N GLU A 12 30.10 20.68 -32.39
CA GLU A 12 29.40 19.51 -31.79
C GLU A 12 29.58 19.30 -30.28
N GLU A 13 29.94 20.32 -29.50
CA GLU A 13 30.11 20.16 -28.03
C GLU A 13 29.10 20.90 -27.15
N ILE A 14 27.97 21.36 -27.70
CA ILE A 14 26.89 21.98 -26.90
C ILE A 14 25.63 21.10 -26.82
N THR A 15 25.60 19.92 -27.44
CA THR A 15 24.41 19.04 -27.43
C THR A 15 24.52 17.81 -26.51
N LYS A 16 25.66 17.58 -25.84
CA LYS A 16 25.79 16.51 -24.82
C LYS A 16 25.54 16.97 -23.38
N SER A 17 25.20 18.24 -23.18
CA SER A 17 24.95 18.81 -21.84
C SER A 17 23.46 18.94 -21.50
N THR A 18 22.61 18.08 -22.04
CA THR A 18 21.32 17.73 -21.41
C THR A 18 21.42 16.36 -20.75
N ARG A 19 22.44 16.17 -19.90
CA ARG A 19 22.26 15.26 -18.77
C ARG A 19 21.18 15.93 -17.92
N GLN A 20 19.97 15.40 -18.02
CA GLN A 20 18.86 15.74 -17.13
C GLN A 20 19.42 15.91 -15.72
N LEU A 21 19.43 17.16 -15.25
CA LEU A 21 19.60 17.48 -13.84
C LEU A 21 18.40 16.84 -13.14
N LYS A 22 18.55 15.56 -12.78
CA LYS A 22 17.68 14.88 -11.83
C LYS A 22 17.93 15.56 -10.50
N ILE A 23 17.17 16.62 -10.24
CA ILE A 23 17.24 17.38 -9.00
C ILE A 23 17.09 16.36 -7.86
N PRO A 24 18.08 16.17 -6.97
CA PRO A 24 18.02 15.15 -5.92
C PRO A 24 16.92 15.41 -4.87
N ASN A 25 16.21 16.53 -4.97
CA ASN A 25 15.26 17.01 -3.97
C ASN A 25 13.88 16.33 -4.01
N GLN A 26 13.64 15.42 -4.98
CA GLN A 26 12.43 14.58 -5.03
C GLN A 26 12.62 13.17 -4.45
N ASN A 27 13.85 12.82 -4.04
CA ASN A 27 14.24 11.48 -3.61
C ASN A 27 14.25 11.30 -2.07
N HIS A 28 13.44 12.06 -1.33
CA HIS A 28 13.37 11.90 0.12
C HIS A 28 12.16 11.00 0.49
N PRO A 29 12.34 9.99 1.36
CA PRO A 29 11.23 9.20 1.91
C PRO A 29 10.06 10.04 2.47
N HIS A 30 10.33 11.28 2.91
CA HIS A 30 9.31 12.21 3.38
C HIS A 30 8.33 12.63 2.27
N VAL A 31 8.78 12.76 1.02
CA VAL A 31 7.90 13.07 -0.12
C VAL A 31 6.88 11.96 -0.32
N ALA A 32 7.30 10.69 -0.29
CA ALA A 32 6.38 9.57 -0.41
C ALA A 32 5.36 9.55 0.74
N THR A 33 5.78 9.87 1.96
CA THR A 33 4.88 9.99 3.11
C THR A 33 3.89 11.13 2.96
N SER A 34 4.32 12.30 2.49
CA SER A 34 3.42 13.43 2.21
C SER A 34 2.41 13.10 1.12
N LEU A 35 2.83 12.45 0.02
CA LEU A 35 1.94 12.00 -1.05
C LEU A 35 0.90 11.00 -0.53
N ASN A 36 1.33 10.00 0.24
CA ASN A 36 0.44 9.01 0.85
C ASN A 36 -0.61 9.66 1.78
N ASN A 37 -0.20 10.65 2.57
CA ASN A 37 -1.11 11.35 3.48
C ASN A 37 -2.11 12.23 2.72
N LEU A 38 -1.67 12.92 1.67
CA LEU A 38 -2.56 13.69 0.80
C LEU A 38 -3.56 12.78 0.08
N ALA A 39 -3.10 11.62 -0.41
CA ALA A 39 -3.95 10.61 -1.02
C ALA A 39 -5.02 10.11 -0.04
N ALA A 40 -4.64 9.83 1.21
CA ALA A 40 -5.59 9.42 2.26
C ALA A 40 -6.63 10.51 2.55
N LEU A 41 -6.23 11.79 2.53
CA LEU A 41 -7.13 12.91 2.70
C LEU A 41 -8.15 13.01 1.55
N TYR A 42 -7.70 12.88 0.29
CA TYR A 42 -8.62 12.85 -0.86
C TYR A 42 -9.53 11.62 -0.84
N ARG A 43 -9.02 10.43 -0.50
CA ARG A 43 -9.82 9.22 -0.33
C ARG A 43 -10.93 9.42 0.70
N ASN A 44 -10.61 9.99 1.86
CA ASN A 44 -11.61 10.26 2.91
C ASN A 44 -12.66 11.31 2.49
N GLN A 45 -12.39 12.12 1.46
CA GLN A 45 -13.35 13.04 0.85
C GLN A 45 -14.14 12.41 -0.32
N GLY A 46 -13.93 11.13 -0.62
CA GLY A 46 -14.52 10.45 -1.79
C GLY A 46 -13.89 10.87 -3.12
N ARG A 47 -12.78 11.62 -3.11
CA ARG A 47 -12.08 12.12 -4.31
C ARG A 47 -11.08 11.09 -4.83
N TYR A 48 -11.59 9.91 -5.18
CA TYR A 48 -10.76 8.74 -5.49
C TYR A 48 -9.85 8.93 -6.70
N SER A 49 -10.33 9.64 -7.75
CA SER A 49 -9.53 9.95 -8.95
C SER A 49 -8.31 10.82 -8.67
N GLU A 50 -8.34 11.61 -7.59
CA GLU A 50 -7.20 12.41 -7.15
C GLU A 50 -6.28 11.64 -6.19
N ALA A 51 -6.85 10.73 -5.39
CA ALA A 51 -6.11 9.90 -4.46
C ALA A 51 -5.25 8.83 -5.17
N GLU A 52 -5.79 8.19 -6.21
CA GLU A 52 -5.12 7.09 -6.93
C GLU A 52 -3.72 7.42 -7.43
N PRO A 53 -3.51 8.48 -8.25
CA PRO A 53 -2.18 8.80 -8.75
C PRO A 53 -1.18 9.12 -7.65
N LEU A 54 -1.64 9.71 -6.53
CA LEU A 54 -0.78 10.04 -5.39
C LEU A 54 -0.32 8.80 -4.63
N TYR A 55 -1.22 7.84 -4.40
CA TYR A 55 -0.85 6.57 -3.80
C TYR A 55 0.10 5.77 -4.70
N GLN A 56 -0.15 5.73 -6.03
CA GLN A 56 0.74 5.08 -6.98
C GLN A 56 2.13 5.72 -7.01
N GLN A 57 2.19 7.06 -7.03
CA GLN A 57 3.45 7.80 -6.98
C GLN A 57 4.21 7.54 -5.66
N ALA A 58 3.51 7.49 -4.52
CA ALA A 58 4.13 7.16 -3.24
C ALA A 58 4.69 5.73 -3.22
N TYR A 59 3.95 4.76 -3.75
CA TYR A 59 4.39 3.36 -3.89
C TYR A 59 5.66 3.26 -4.75
N GLU A 60 5.66 3.82 -5.94
CA GLU A 60 6.81 3.77 -6.85
C GLU A 60 8.04 4.45 -6.26
N LEU A 61 7.86 5.60 -5.59
CA LEU A 61 8.96 6.30 -4.95
C LEU A 61 9.57 5.47 -3.81
N ARG A 62 8.74 4.86 -2.95
CA ARG A 62 9.23 3.98 -1.86
C ARG A 62 9.92 2.74 -2.41
N LYS A 63 9.37 2.12 -3.44
CA LYS A 63 9.98 0.96 -4.11
C LYS A 63 11.35 1.30 -4.71
N GLN A 64 11.48 2.46 -5.36
CA GLN A 64 12.74 2.93 -5.94
C GLN A 64 13.79 3.28 -4.87
N LEU A 65 13.39 3.91 -3.76
CA LEU A 65 14.32 4.38 -2.74
C LEU A 65 14.71 3.30 -1.72
N LEU A 66 13.79 2.41 -1.37
CA LEU A 66 13.92 1.48 -0.24
C LEU A 66 13.99 0.01 -0.68
N GLY A 67 13.68 -0.26 -1.96
CA GLY A 67 13.54 -1.62 -2.48
C GLY A 67 12.17 -2.24 -2.18
N GLN A 68 11.90 -3.39 -2.81
CA GLN A 68 10.60 -4.07 -2.73
C GLN A 68 10.28 -4.63 -1.33
N ASN A 69 11.30 -5.00 -0.56
CA ASN A 69 11.17 -5.67 0.74
C ASN A 69 11.28 -4.66 1.88
N HIS A 70 10.42 -3.64 1.88
CA HIS A 70 10.40 -2.60 2.92
C HIS A 70 8.98 -2.35 3.43
N LEU A 71 8.83 -2.03 4.72
CA LEU A 71 7.52 -1.80 5.36
C LEU A 71 6.75 -0.65 4.73
N ASP A 72 7.43 0.41 4.33
CA ASP A 72 6.79 1.53 3.63
C ASP A 72 6.19 1.12 2.27
N VAL A 73 6.78 0.13 1.60
CA VAL A 73 6.20 -0.43 0.37
C VAL A 73 4.92 -1.20 0.71
N ALA A 74 4.94 -2.04 1.76
CA ALA A 74 3.74 -2.72 2.25
C ALA A 74 2.62 -1.74 2.65
N ASN A 75 2.96 -0.64 3.34
CA ASN A 75 2.02 0.41 3.70
C ASN A 75 1.41 1.10 2.48
N SER A 76 2.19 1.28 1.41
CA SER A 76 1.69 1.89 0.16
C SER A 76 0.74 0.96 -0.59
N LEU A 77 1.09 -0.33 -0.67
CA LEU A 77 0.21 -1.37 -1.23
C LEU A 77 -1.11 -1.42 -0.48
N HIS A 78 -1.05 -1.39 0.85
CA HIS A 78 -2.24 -1.35 1.70
C HIS A 78 -3.09 -0.10 1.46
N GLY A 79 -2.48 1.07 1.27
CA GLY A 79 -3.18 2.31 0.94
C GLY A 79 -3.93 2.26 -0.41
N LEU A 80 -3.29 1.70 -1.43
CA LEU A 80 -3.92 1.44 -2.74
C LEU A 80 -5.06 0.42 -2.63
N ALA A 81 -4.85 -0.66 -1.89
CA ALA A 81 -5.86 -1.69 -1.68
C ALA A 81 -7.13 -1.13 -1.00
N LEU A 82 -6.96 -0.30 0.04
CA LEU A 82 -8.06 0.44 0.67
C LEU A 82 -8.79 1.32 -0.33
N LEU A 83 -8.05 2.11 -1.12
CA LEU A 83 -8.64 2.99 -2.13
C LEU A 83 -9.50 2.22 -3.16
N TYR A 84 -9.03 1.07 -3.63
CA TYR A 84 -9.77 0.24 -4.58
C TYR A 84 -10.96 -0.46 -3.92
N SER A 85 -10.81 -0.91 -2.68
CA SER A 85 -11.91 -1.47 -1.89
C SER A 85 -13.04 -0.46 -1.69
N ASP A 86 -12.72 0.79 -1.35
CA ASP A 86 -13.70 1.87 -1.15
C ASP A 86 -14.49 2.18 -2.44
N GLN A 87 -13.90 1.91 -3.61
CA GLN A 87 -14.53 2.05 -4.93
C GLN A 87 -15.28 0.79 -5.41
N GLY A 88 -15.29 -0.28 -4.63
CA GLY A 88 -15.85 -1.58 -5.06
C GLY A 88 -14.99 -2.32 -6.09
N ARG A 89 -13.76 -1.86 -6.36
CA ARG A 89 -12.78 -2.49 -7.27
C ARG A 89 -12.05 -3.63 -6.57
N TYR A 90 -12.81 -4.62 -6.09
CA TYR A 90 -12.29 -5.65 -5.18
C TYR A 90 -11.24 -6.56 -5.82
N SER A 91 -11.37 -6.87 -7.11
CA SER A 91 -10.39 -7.66 -7.88
C SER A 91 -9.02 -7.00 -7.98
N GLU A 92 -8.96 -5.66 -7.91
CA GLU A 92 -7.71 -4.90 -7.90
C GLU A 92 -7.15 -4.75 -6.47
N ALA A 93 -8.02 -4.69 -5.46
CA ALA A 93 -7.63 -4.56 -4.06
C ALA A 93 -7.03 -5.85 -3.48
N GLU A 94 -7.61 -7.01 -3.79
CA GLU A 94 -7.22 -8.31 -3.24
C GLU A 94 -5.73 -8.65 -3.40
N PRO A 95 -5.13 -8.60 -4.61
CA PRO A 95 -3.72 -8.92 -4.77
C PRO A 95 -2.81 -7.94 -4.02
N LEU A 96 -3.23 -6.68 -3.85
CA LEU A 96 -2.45 -5.68 -3.12
C LEU A 96 -2.49 -5.91 -1.62
N TYR A 97 -3.65 -6.28 -1.06
CA TYR A 97 -3.74 -6.69 0.35
C TYR A 97 -2.92 -7.94 0.63
N GLN A 98 -2.97 -8.95 -0.25
CA GLN A 98 -2.19 -10.16 -0.08
C GLN A 98 -0.69 -9.87 -0.10
N GLN A 99 -0.21 -9.10 -1.08
CA GLN A 99 1.20 -8.69 -1.14
C GLN A 99 1.63 -7.89 0.08
N ALA A 100 0.79 -6.96 0.56
CA ALA A 100 1.07 -6.19 1.78
C ALA A 100 1.15 -7.10 3.01
N LEU A 101 0.22 -8.05 3.15
CA LEU A 101 0.18 -9.01 4.24
C LEU A 101 1.43 -9.90 4.26
N ASP A 102 1.81 -10.46 3.11
CA ASP A 102 2.97 -11.32 2.98
C ASP A 102 4.27 -10.57 3.33
N LEU A 103 4.41 -9.33 2.86
CA LEU A 103 5.54 -8.48 3.23
C LEU A 103 5.56 -8.14 4.73
N MET A 104 4.41 -7.84 5.33
CA MET A 104 4.34 -7.56 6.77
C MET A 104 4.70 -8.79 7.60
N LYS A 105 4.22 -9.98 7.23
CA LYS A 105 4.58 -11.24 7.87
C LYS A 105 6.08 -11.52 7.78
N GLN A 106 6.66 -11.34 6.59
CA GLN A 106 8.10 -11.54 6.38
C GLN A 106 8.95 -10.57 7.20
N LEU A 107 8.55 -9.30 7.30
CA LEU A 107 9.38 -8.25 7.90
C LEU A 107 9.17 -8.08 9.41
N LEU A 108 7.99 -8.40 9.93
CA LEU A 108 7.62 -8.16 11.34
C LEU A 108 7.34 -9.45 12.12
N GLY A 109 7.17 -10.57 11.41
CA GLY A 109 6.69 -11.82 11.99
C GLY A 109 5.15 -11.91 12.03
N GLU A 110 4.66 -13.14 12.07
CA GLU A 110 3.22 -13.48 12.00
C GLU A 110 2.39 -12.84 13.12
N ASN A 111 2.97 -12.60 14.30
CA ASN A 111 2.24 -12.12 15.47
C ASN A 111 2.30 -10.60 15.64
N HIS A 112 2.72 -9.84 14.63
CA HIS A 112 2.79 -8.38 14.77
C HIS A 112 1.40 -7.71 14.67
N PRO A 113 1.09 -6.65 15.44
CA PRO A 113 -0.19 -5.92 15.34
C PRO A 113 -0.55 -5.42 13.93
N SER A 114 0.44 -5.08 13.12
CA SER A 114 0.25 -4.70 11.72
C SER A 114 -0.23 -5.88 10.85
N VAL A 115 0.22 -7.11 11.13
CA VAL A 115 -0.28 -8.32 10.47
C VAL A 115 -1.75 -8.55 10.83
N ALA A 116 -2.14 -8.40 12.10
CA ALA A 116 -3.54 -8.45 12.52
C ALA A 116 -4.40 -7.41 11.77
N THR A 117 -3.90 -6.19 11.63
CA THR A 117 -4.60 -5.12 10.89
C THR A 117 -4.75 -5.47 9.40
N SER A 118 -3.71 -6.02 8.78
CA SER A 118 -3.75 -6.41 7.37
C SER A 118 -4.68 -7.59 7.13
N LEU A 119 -4.68 -8.60 8.02
CA LEU A 119 -5.62 -9.72 8.00
C LEU A 119 -7.07 -9.25 8.12
N ASN A 120 -7.35 -8.35 9.07
CA ASN A 120 -8.68 -7.76 9.24
C ASN A 120 -9.18 -7.05 7.97
N ASN A 121 -8.31 -6.33 7.27
CA ASN A 121 -8.71 -5.57 6.08
C ASN A 121 -8.94 -6.50 4.87
N LEU A 122 -8.13 -7.55 4.72
CA LEU A 122 -8.38 -8.59 3.71
C LEU A 122 -9.68 -9.36 4.01
N ALA A 123 -9.93 -9.68 5.28
CA ALA A 123 -11.19 -10.28 5.72
C ALA A 123 -12.40 -9.37 5.42
N GLY A 124 -12.26 -8.07 5.65
CA GLY A 124 -13.24 -7.05 5.28
C GLY A 124 -13.55 -7.04 3.78
N LEU A 125 -12.51 -7.12 2.94
CA LEU A 125 -12.67 -7.22 1.50
C LEU A 125 -13.50 -8.45 1.09
N TYR A 126 -13.21 -9.61 1.68
CA TYR A 126 -13.97 -10.84 1.42
C TYR A 126 -15.40 -10.76 1.95
N HIS A 127 -15.60 -10.17 3.13
CA HIS A 127 -16.92 -9.94 3.70
C HIS A 127 -17.80 -9.08 2.77
N TYR A 128 -17.27 -7.98 2.23
CA TYR A 128 -18.01 -7.12 1.29
C TYR A 128 -18.34 -7.81 -0.04
N GLN A 129 -17.54 -8.81 -0.45
CA GLN A 129 -17.82 -9.66 -1.61
C GLN A 129 -18.79 -10.82 -1.30
N GLY A 130 -19.24 -10.99 -0.05
CA GLY A 130 -20.04 -12.12 0.37
C GLY A 130 -19.26 -13.45 0.50
N ARG A 131 -17.92 -13.40 0.43
CA ARG A 131 -17.00 -14.53 0.57
C ARG A 131 -16.76 -14.84 2.06
N TYR A 132 -17.83 -15.14 2.80
CA TYR A 132 -17.76 -15.26 4.26
C TYR A 132 -16.85 -16.39 4.75
N GLN A 133 -16.82 -17.51 4.03
CA GLN A 133 -15.96 -18.67 4.35
C GLN A 133 -14.48 -18.33 4.29
N GLU A 134 -14.09 -17.35 3.46
CA GLU A 134 -12.71 -16.88 3.35
C GLU A 134 -12.41 -15.75 4.35
N ALA A 135 -13.40 -14.94 4.68
CA ALA A 135 -13.26 -13.83 5.63
C ALA A 135 -13.14 -14.29 7.10
N GLU A 136 -13.96 -15.26 7.53
CA GLU A 136 -14.01 -15.71 8.92
C GLU A 136 -12.66 -16.17 9.49
N PRO A 137 -11.89 -17.08 8.86
CA PRO A 137 -10.61 -17.52 9.40
C PRO A 137 -9.61 -16.37 9.54
N LEU A 138 -9.63 -15.41 8.61
CA LEU A 138 -8.75 -14.24 8.67
C LEU A 138 -9.10 -13.30 9.82
N TYR A 139 -10.39 -13.07 10.08
CA TYR A 139 -10.83 -12.30 11.25
C TYR A 139 -10.47 -13.00 12.56
N CYS A 140 -10.66 -14.32 12.65
CA CYS A 140 -10.27 -15.10 13.82
C CYS A 140 -8.76 -14.99 14.09
N GLN A 141 -7.94 -15.16 13.05
CA GLN A 141 -6.48 -15.02 13.18
C GLN A 141 -6.08 -13.60 13.58
N ALA A 142 -6.69 -12.57 12.97
CA ALA A 142 -6.46 -11.18 13.33
C ALA A 142 -6.80 -10.90 14.81
N LEU A 143 -7.93 -11.45 15.28
CA LEU A 143 -8.40 -11.26 16.65
C LEU A 143 -7.45 -11.92 17.64
N GLU A 144 -7.01 -13.16 17.37
CA GLU A 144 -6.07 -13.89 18.22
C GLU A 144 -4.77 -13.09 18.41
N ILE A 145 -4.16 -12.63 17.30
CA ILE A 145 -2.93 -11.82 17.35
C ILE A 145 -3.17 -10.52 18.14
N ALA A 146 -4.26 -9.81 17.86
CA ALA A 146 -4.57 -8.54 18.52
C ALA A 146 -4.83 -8.71 20.02
N GLU A 147 -5.55 -9.76 20.43
CA GLU A 147 -5.78 -10.06 21.84
C GLU A 147 -4.47 -10.40 22.58
N GLN A 148 -3.60 -11.21 21.96
CA GLN A 148 -2.32 -11.61 22.56
C GLN A 148 -1.36 -10.43 22.72
N VAL A 149 -1.28 -9.52 21.74
CA VAL A 149 -0.25 -8.47 21.73
C VAL A 149 -0.75 -7.14 22.29
N LEU A 150 -2.00 -6.77 22.01
CA LEU A 150 -2.56 -5.47 22.40
C LEU A 150 -3.50 -5.57 23.60
N GLY A 151 -4.03 -6.77 23.89
CA GLY A 151 -5.05 -7.01 24.88
C GLY A 151 -6.47 -6.86 24.33
N LYS A 152 -7.42 -7.48 25.04
CA LYS A 152 -8.83 -7.61 24.63
C LYS A 152 -9.58 -6.29 24.44
N PHE A 153 -9.23 -5.28 25.24
CA PHE A 153 -9.91 -3.98 25.26
C PHE A 153 -9.23 -2.91 24.41
N HIS A 154 -8.16 -3.26 23.68
CA HIS A 154 -7.52 -2.32 22.78
C HIS A 154 -8.46 -1.97 21.61
N PRO A 155 -8.51 -0.71 21.14
CA PRO A 155 -9.41 -0.29 20.07
C PRO A 155 -9.36 -1.16 18.81
N ASN A 156 -8.17 -1.56 18.37
CA ASN A 156 -8.01 -2.44 17.21
C ASN A 156 -8.63 -3.82 17.45
N THR A 157 -8.37 -4.43 18.62
CA THR A 157 -8.94 -5.72 19.00
C THR A 157 -10.47 -5.67 19.02
N LEU A 158 -11.03 -4.62 19.60
CA LEU A 158 -12.47 -4.39 19.63
C LEU A 158 -13.04 -4.20 18.22
N GLN A 159 -12.33 -3.51 17.32
CA GLN A 159 -12.77 -3.32 15.94
C GLN A 159 -12.79 -4.66 15.19
N ILE A 160 -11.74 -5.47 15.32
CA ILE A 160 -11.67 -6.79 14.69
C ILE A 160 -12.81 -7.68 15.20
N ASN A 161 -13.04 -7.70 16.52
CA ASN A 161 -14.13 -8.47 17.12
C ASN A 161 -15.51 -8.02 16.60
N ARG A 162 -15.75 -6.71 16.46
CA ARG A 162 -16.99 -6.20 15.86
C ARG A 162 -17.17 -6.66 14.42
N ASN A 163 -16.10 -6.63 13.62
CA ASN A 163 -16.14 -7.08 12.23
C ASN A 163 -16.45 -8.57 12.14
N LEU A 164 -15.80 -9.41 12.96
CA LEU A 164 -16.09 -10.85 13.06
C LEU A 164 -17.53 -11.12 13.49
N THR A 165 -18.01 -10.44 14.53
CA THR A 165 -19.39 -10.57 15.01
C THR A 165 -20.39 -10.19 13.92
N THR A 166 -20.11 -9.12 13.17
CA THR A 166 -20.97 -8.67 12.06
C THR A 166 -21.04 -9.73 10.95
N LEU A 167 -19.90 -10.34 10.61
CA LEU A 167 -19.87 -11.45 9.66
C LEU A 167 -20.73 -12.62 10.15
N GLN A 168 -20.55 -13.04 11.40
CA GLN A 168 -21.26 -14.18 11.97
C GLN A 168 -22.78 -13.95 11.97
N LEU A 169 -23.23 -12.75 12.34
CA LEU A 169 -24.64 -12.37 12.26
C LEU A 169 -25.16 -12.39 10.81
N THR A 170 -24.36 -11.90 9.86
CA THR A 170 -24.74 -11.89 8.43
C THR A 170 -24.88 -13.30 7.87
N VAL A 171 -24.00 -14.23 8.27
CA VAL A 171 -24.08 -15.64 7.87
C VAL A 171 -25.33 -16.30 8.47
N LEU A 172 -25.61 -16.09 9.75
CA LEU A 172 -26.81 -16.64 10.41
C LEU A 172 -28.10 -16.20 9.70
N GLN A 173 -28.23 -14.91 9.38
CA GLN A 173 -29.43 -14.36 8.72
C GLN A 173 -29.64 -14.84 7.28
N LYS A 174 -28.60 -15.39 6.63
CA LYS A 174 -28.69 -15.94 5.26
C LYS A 174 -29.05 -17.42 5.21
N HIS A 175 -29.07 -18.08 6.36
CA HIS A 175 -29.42 -19.49 6.49
C HIS A 175 -30.86 -19.74 7.01
N ASP A 176 -31.63 -18.67 7.25
CA ASP A 176 -33.07 -18.68 7.55
C ASP A 176 -33.92 -18.37 6.29
#